data_AF-A0A7D5HXU5-F1
#
_entry.id   AF-A0A7D5HXU5-F1
#
_cell.length_a   1.000
_cell.length_b   1.000
_cell.length_c   1.000
_cell.angle_alpha   90.00
_cell.angle_beta   90.00
_cell.angle_gamma   90.00
#
_symmetry.space_group_name_H-M   'P 1'
#
loop_
_entity.id
_entity.type
_entity.pdbx_description
1 polymer ?
#
loop_
_entity_poly.entity_id
_entity_poly.type
_entity_poly.pdbx_seq_one_letter_code
_entity_poly.pdbx_strand_id
1 'polypeptide(L)' 'MTAATRTLVSREPWWAKPPEPGQDETTCEWGWLEIYSDGTFHFDRTRPTDEEIRHRKGCRVAAEH' A
#
# COMPACT_ATOMS: atom_id res chain seq x y z
N MET A 1 23.16 -20.16 10.58
CA MET A 1 21.82 -19.55 10.71
C MET A 1 21.53 -18.81 9.42
N THR A 2 20.96 -19.48 8.42
CA THR A 2 20.56 -18.85 7.16
C THR A 2 19.21 -18.17 7.40
N ALA A 3 19.22 -16.85 7.62
CA ALA A 3 18.01 -16.06 7.51
C ALA A 3 17.50 -16.27 6.08
N ALA A 4 16.33 -16.91 5.93
CA ALA A 4 15.70 -17.04 4.63
C ALA A 4 15.56 -15.62 4.04
N THR A 5 16.26 -15.35 2.95
CA THR A 5 16.29 -14.05 2.28
C THR A 5 14.95 -13.84 1.58
N ARG A 6 13.91 -13.52 2.35
CA ARG A 6 12.63 -13.07 1.81
C ARG A 6 12.87 -11.70 1.18
N THR A 7 12.96 -11.68 -0.15
CA THR A 7 13.18 -10.45 -0.91
C THR A 7 11.86 -9.74 -1.08
N LEU A 8 11.85 -8.43 -0.84
CA LEU A 8 10.69 -7.58 -1.10
C LEU A 8 10.43 -7.55 -2.63
N VAL A 9 9.30 -8.10 -3.06
CA VAL A 9 8.89 -8.18 -4.46
C VAL A 9 8.11 -6.94 -4.86
N SER A 10 7.15 -6.54 -4.04
CA SER A 10 6.35 -5.34 -4.26
C SER A 10 6.15 -4.60 -2.95
N ARG A 11 6.15 -3.27 -3.02
CA ARG A 11 5.76 -2.40 -1.91
C ARG A 11 4.87 -1.32 -2.48
N GLU A 12 3.62 -1.28 -2.03
CA GLU A 12 2.64 -0.33 -2.53
C GLU A 12 1.81 0.31 -1.41
N PRO A 13 1.38 1.58 -1.58
CA PRO A 13 0.51 2.25 -0.63
C PRO A 13 -0.84 1.53 -0.58
N TRP A 14 -1.25 1.10 0.60
CA TRP A 14 -2.49 0.34 0.79
C TRP A 14 -3.26 0.81 2.02
N TRP A 15 -4.57 0.61 2.01
CA TRP A 15 -5.43 0.95 3.13
C TRP A 15 -5.26 -0.07 4.26
N ALA A 16 -4.87 0.39 5.46
CA ALA A 16 -4.79 -0.45 6.66
C ALA A 16 -6.16 -1.00 7.06
N LYS A 17 -7.19 -0.18 6.83
CA LYS A 17 -8.59 -0.54 7.00
C LYS A 17 -9.37 -0.03 5.80
N PRO A 18 -10.40 -0.76 5.35
CA PRO A 18 -11.28 -0.28 4.30
C PRO A 18 -11.86 1.09 4.71
N PRO A 19 -11.89 2.07 3.79
CA PRO A 19 -12.54 3.34 4.06
C PRO A 19 -14.02 3.15 4.38
N GLU A 20 -14.54 3.96 5.30
CA GLU A 20 -15.98 4.01 5.55
C GLU A 20 -16.70 4.66 4.36
N PRO A 21 -17.99 4.33 4.13
CA PRO A 21 -18.77 4.97 3.07
C PRO A 21 -18.84 6.49 3.28
N GLY A 22 -18.28 7.26 2.34
CA GLY A 22 -18.21 8.72 2.42
C GLY A 22 -16.99 9.27 3.16
N GLN A 23 -16.05 8.41 3.58
CA GLN A 23 -14.77 8.82 4.12
C GLN A 23 -13.82 9.30 3.01
N ASP A 24 -13.16 10.43 3.25
CA ASP A 24 -12.19 10.99 2.32
C ASP A 24 -10.90 10.16 2.30
N GLU A 25 -10.37 9.89 1.11
CA GLU A 25 -9.14 9.09 0.93
C GLU A 25 -7.94 9.65 1.72
N THR A 26 -7.88 10.96 1.99
CA THR A 26 -6.81 11.61 2.77
C THR A 26 -6.89 11.34 4.27
N THR A 27 -8.07 10.96 4.76
CA THR A 27 -8.36 10.62 6.16
C THR A 27 -8.23 9.12 6.44
N CYS A 28 -8.05 8.30 5.41
CA CYS A 28 -7.85 6.87 5.56
C CYS A 28 -6.57 6.54 6.32
N GLU A 29 -6.60 5.43 7.05
CA GLU A 29 -5.40 4.88 7.68
C GLU A 29 -4.56 4.19 6.59
N TRP A 30 -3.50 4.87 6.16
CA TRP A 30 -2.60 4.37 5.12
C TRP A 30 -1.42 3.62 5.71
N GLY A 31 -0.95 2.63 4.96
CA GLY A 31 0.30 1.94 5.21
C GLY A 31 0.91 1.41 3.94
N TRP A 32 1.90 0.54 4.10
CA TRP A 32 2.58 -0.14 3.01
C TRP A 32 2.25 -1.61 3.03
N LEU A 33 1.71 -2.10 1.92
CA LEU A 33 1.61 -3.53 1.67
C LEU A 33 2.89 -4.00 1.00
N GLU A 34 3.68 -4.77 1.75
CA GLU A 34 4.93 -5.37 1.32
C GLU A 34 4.67 -6.84 0.98
N ILE A 35 4.88 -7.21 -0.27
CA ILE A 35 4.74 -8.59 -0.76
C ILE A 35 6.14 -9.16 -0.92
N TYR A 36 6.40 -10.30 -0.30
CA TYR A 36 7.69 -10.99 -0.37
C TYR A 36 7.66 -12.17 -1.36
N SER A 37 8.85 -12.57 -1.79
CA SER A 37 9.04 -13.64 -2.77
C SER A 37 8.61 -15.03 -2.30
N ASP A 38 8.46 -15.24 -0.98
CA ASP A 38 7.94 -16.49 -0.43
C ASP A 38 6.41 -16.54 -0.41
N GLY A 39 5.75 -15.50 -0.91
CA GLY A 39 4.29 -15.38 -0.92
C GLY A 39 3.72 -14.82 0.39
N THR A 40 4.57 -14.47 1.37
CA THR A 40 4.11 -13.74 2.54
C THR A 40 3.89 -12.27 2.22
N PHE A 41 2.96 -11.66 2.95
CA PHE A 41 2.74 -10.23 2.93
C PHE A 41 2.96 -9.65 4.33
N HIS A 42 3.45 -8.44 4.38
CA HIS A 42 3.60 -7.65 5.60
C HIS A 42 2.93 -6.31 5.39
N PHE A 43 2.14 -5.90 6.39
CA PHE A 43 1.52 -4.59 6.38
C PHE A 43 2.27 -3.68 7.35
N ASP A 44 3.01 -2.75 6.80
CA ASP A 44 3.72 -1.74 7.57
C ASP A 44 2.81 -0.51 7.78
N ARG A 45 2.62 -0.12 9.04
CA ARG A 45 1.72 0.99 9.42
C ARG A 45 2.35 2.37 9.24
N THR A 46 3.53 2.47 8.62
CA THR A 46 4.13 3.77 8.30
C THR A 46 3.29 4.43 7.22
N ARG A 47 2.78 5.62 7.51
CA ARG A 47 1.97 6.39 6.55
C ARG A 47 2.81 6.74 5.32
N PRO A 48 2.49 6.23 4.12
CA PRO A 48 3.09 6.71 2.86
C PRO A 48 2.82 8.20 2.65
N THR A 49 3.69 8.85 1.91
CA THR A 49 3.51 10.28 1.57
C THR A 49 2.34 10.46 0.59
N ASP A 50 1.78 11.67 0.54
CA ASP A 50 0.65 11.99 -0.36
C ASP A 50 1.02 11.77 -1.83
N GLU A 51 2.28 12.05 -2.18
CA GLU A 51 2.84 11.76 -3.52
C GLU A 51 2.82 10.26 -3.81
N GLU A 52 3.33 9.42 -2.91
CA GLU A 52 3.33 7.97 -3.09
C GLU A 52 1.92 7.40 -3.19
N ILE A 53 0.99 7.87 -2.35
CA ILE A 53 -0.43 7.53 -2.40
C ILE A 53 -1.02 7.88 -3.79
N ARG A 54 -0.72 9.08 -4.32
CA ARG A 54 -1.16 9.51 -5.67
C ARG A 54 -0.53 8.71 -6.81
N HIS A 55 0.64 8.13 -6.58
CA HIS A 55 1.37 7.27 -7.52
C HIS A 55 1.05 5.77 -7.34
N ARG A 56 0.07 5.39 -6.51
CA ARG A 56 -0.35 4.00 -6.34
C ARG A 56 -0.71 3.36 -7.70
N LYS A 57 -0.30 2.10 -7.91
CA LYS A 57 -0.60 1.32 -9.13
C LYS A 57 -2.08 0.93 -9.25
N GLY A 58 -2.88 1.17 -8.22
CA GLY A 58 -4.33 1.02 -8.25
C GLY A 58 -4.95 2.01 -9.23
N CYS A 59 -5.43 1.46 -10.36
CA CYS A 59 -6.07 2.14 -11.48
C CYS A 59 -6.73 3.47 -11.08
N ARG A 60 -6.22 4.59 -11.61
CA ARG A 60 -6.93 5.87 -11.59
C ARG A 60 -8.26 5.66 -12.32
N VAL A 61 -9.37 5.62 -11.59
CA VAL A 61 -10.67 5.86 -12.21
C VAL A 61 -10.60 7.29 -12.75
N ALA A 62 -10.49 7.36 -14.08
CA ALA A 62 -10.61 8.52 -14.97
C ALA A 62 -9.97 9.83 -14.48
N ALA A 63 -8.71 10.06 -14.87
CA ALA A 63 -8.35 11.42 -15.27
C ALA A 63 -9.04 11.66 -16.62
N GLU A 64 -10.24 12.22 -16.60
CA GLU A 64 -10.79 12.90 -17.77
C GLU A 64 -9.90 14.12 -18.07
N HIS A 65 -9.21 14.09 -19.21
CA HIS A 65 -8.95 15.24 -20.09
C HIS A 65 -8.52 14.75 -21.48
#